data_AF-A0A357AVP7-F1
#
_entry.id   AF-A0A357AVP7-F1
#
_cell.length_a   1.000
_cell.length_b   1.000
_cell.length_c   1.000
_cell.angle_alpha   90.00
_cell.angle_beta   90.00
_cell.angle_gamma   90.00
#
_symmetry.space_group_name_H-M   'P 1'
#
loop_
_entity.id
_entity.type
_entity.pdbx_description
1 polymer ?
#
loop_
_entity_poly.entity_id
_entity_poly.type
_entity_poly.pdbx_seq_one_letter_code
_entity_poly.pdbx_strand_id
1 'polypeptide(L)'
;LDVAYVQMEGAGRLRLPDGHVRTAQYAASNGRNFRSLSEILCERGLLPPERRSRREVRRFFRENPQLAAELLAENRRFVFFRLDDGPPLGALNRPLTPLVTVATDPSLLPLGSVLVLDAEIPGPPGQGMRRIRGPVLAQDVGAAIRGPRLDLYMGVGSAAEDAAERVKTQVSAYLLLSKNVTTAAR
;
A
#
# COMPACT_ATOMS: atom_id res chain seq x y z
N LEU A 1 -2.44 -4.14 -16.91
CA LEU A 1 -1.65 -3.41 -15.90
C LEU A 1 -2.40 -3.20 -14.59
N ASP A 2 -3.66 -2.76 -14.61
CA ASP A 2 -4.43 -2.55 -13.35
C ASP A 2 -4.55 -3.81 -12.48
N VAL A 3 -4.75 -4.98 -13.09
CA VAL A 3 -4.72 -6.26 -12.37
C VAL A 3 -3.38 -6.49 -11.66
N ALA A 4 -2.26 -6.11 -12.28
CA ALA A 4 -0.94 -6.21 -11.65
C ALA A 4 -0.80 -5.23 -10.48
N TYR A 5 -1.41 -4.05 -10.54
CA TYR A 5 -1.47 -3.16 -9.38
C TYR A 5 -2.35 -3.72 -8.26
N VAL A 6 -3.51 -4.28 -8.56
CA VAL A 6 -4.34 -4.97 -7.53
C VAL A 6 -3.53 -6.10 -6.85
N GLN A 7 -2.74 -6.85 -7.61
CA GLN A 7 -1.82 -7.87 -7.08
C GLN A 7 -0.74 -7.28 -6.13
N MET A 8 -0.30 -6.05 -6.38
CA MET A 8 0.70 -5.34 -5.56
C MET A 8 0.08 -4.73 -4.30
N GLU A 9 -1.07 -4.08 -4.43
CA GLU A 9 -1.78 -3.44 -3.31
C GLU A 9 -2.43 -4.46 -2.36
N GLY A 10 -2.73 -5.68 -2.85
CA GLY A 10 -3.34 -6.75 -2.04
C GLY A 10 -4.85 -6.61 -1.83
N ALA A 11 -5.45 -5.51 -2.29
CA ALA A 11 -6.90 -5.37 -2.39
C ALA A 11 -7.30 -4.49 -3.59
N GLY A 12 -8.54 -4.62 -4.06
CA GLY A 12 -9.05 -3.79 -5.14
C GLY A 12 -10.57 -3.76 -5.20
N ARG A 13 -11.14 -2.69 -5.76
CA ARG A 13 -12.56 -2.58 -6.06
C ARG A 13 -12.79 -2.91 -7.52
N LEU A 14 -13.56 -3.97 -7.77
CA LEU A 14 -13.89 -4.47 -9.09
C LEU A 14 -15.27 -3.95 -9.48
N ARG A 15 -15.35 -3.16 -10.55
CA ARG A 15 -16.63 -2.85 -11.21
C ARG A 15 -16.92 -3.95 -12.22
N LEU A 16 -17.98 -4.71 -11.97
CA LEU A 16 -18.43 -5.78 -12.85
C LEU A 16 -19.21 -5.22 -14.06
N PRO A 17 -19.40 -6.01 -15.13
CA PRO A 17 -20.12 -5.55 -16.33
C PRO A 17 -21.56 -5.12 -16.09
N ASP A 18 -22.21 -5.67 -15.07
CA ASP A 18 -23.57 -5.32 -14.61
C ASP A 18 -23.61 -4.03 -13.76
N GLY A 19 -22.46 -3.41 -13.50
CA GLY A 19 -22.33 -2.20 -12.70
C GLY A 19 -22.15 -2.45 -11.20
N HIS A 20 -22.33 -3.70 -10.71
CA HIS A 20 -22.07 -4.03 -9.31
C HIS A 20 -20.58 -3.85 -8.98
N VAL A 21 -20.31 -3.46 -7.74
CA VAL A 21 -18.94 -3.29 -7.26
C VAL A 21 -18.65 -4.31 -6.18
N ARG A 22 -17.64 -5.15 -6.43
CA ARG A 22 -17.13 -6.16 -5.49
C ARG A 22 -15.77 -5.73 -4.97
N THR A 23 -15.40 -6.17 -3.78
CA THR A 23 -14.06 -6.03 -3.23
C THR A 23 -13.29 -7.32 -3.47
N ALA A 24 -12.17 -7.25 -4.18
CA ALA A 24 -11.17 -8.30 -4.21
C ALA A 24 -10.28 -8.14 -2.98
N GLN A 25 -10.46 -9.03 -2.01
CA GLN A 25 -9.72 -9.02 -0.75
C GLN A 25 -8.62 -10.08 -0.78
N TYR A 26 -7.42 -9.74 -0.31
CA TYR A 26 -6.33 -10.71 -0.14
C TYR A 26 -6.84 -11.96 0.60
N ALA A 27 -6.58 -13.14 0.03
CA ALA A 27 -6.85 -14.43 0.66
C ALA A 27 -5.54 -15.19 0.93
N ALA A 28 -4.66 -15.25 -0.06
CA ALA A 28 -3.38 -15.95 0.05
C ALA A 28 -2.36 -15.42 -0.97
N SER A 29 -1.09 -15.83 -0.83
CA SER A 29 -0.08 -15.66 -1.87
C SER A 29 0.69 -16.95 -2.07
N ASN A 30 1.30 -17.10 -3.23
CA ASN A 30 2.17 -18.24 -3.55
C ASN A 30 3.53 -18.23 -2.81
N GLY A 31 3.71 -17.33 -1.82
CA GLY A 31 4.90 -17.25 -0.98
C GLY A 31 6.17 -16.72 -1.67
N ARG A 32 6.13 -16.39 -2.97
CA ARG A 32 7.31 -15.87 -3.67
C ARG A 32 7.60 -14.41 -3.27
N ASN A 33 8.87 -14.04 -3.40
CA ASN A 33 9.34 -12.68 -3.15
C ASN A 33 8.69 -11.71 -4.13
N PHE A 34 8.30 -10.55 -3.60
CA PHE A 34 7.76 -9.46 -4.39
C PHE A 34 8.88 -8.76 -5.17
N ARG A 35 8.60 -8.42 -6.44
CA ARG A 35 9.41 -7.48 -7.23
C ARG A 35 8.51 -6.40 -7.81
N SER A 36 8.93 -5.15 -7.71
CA SER A 36 8.15 -4.04 -8.26
C SER A 36 8.37 -3.89 -9.77
N LEU A 37 7.35 -3.45 -10.51
CA LEU A 37 7.49 -3.24 -11.95
C LEU A 37 8.51 -2.14 -12.27
N SER A 38 8.59 -1.09 -11.45
CA SER A 38 9.56 -0.02 -11.64
C SER A 38 11.01 -0.50 -11.47
N GLU A 39 11.27 -1.40 -10.51
CA GLU A 39 12.56 -2.05 -10.33
C GLU A 39 12.94 -2.93 -11.53
N ILE A 40 12.02 -3.78 -11.99
CA ILE A 40 12.21 -4.64 -13.17
C ILE A 40 12.59 -3.79 -14.40
N LEU A 41 11.83 -2.72 -14.68
CA LEU A 41 12.10 -1.85 -15.81
C LEU A 41 13.44 -1.13 -15.70
N CYS A 42 13.85 -0.71 -14.50
CA CYS A 42 15.14 -0.07 -14.30
C CYS A 42 16.32 -1.03 -14.48
N GLU A 43 16.24 -2.24 -13.92
CA GLU A 43 17.31 -3.24 -14.06
C GLU A 43 17.50 -3.67 -15.51
N ARG A 44 16.41 -3.74 -16.29
CA ARG A 44 16.46 -4.02 -17.74
C ARG A 44 16.94 -2.83 -18.58
N GLY A 45 17.21 -1.67 -17.97
CA GLY A 45 17.61 -0.45 -18.68
C GLY A 45 16.49 0.19 -19.50
N LEU A 46 15.24 -0.23 -19.29
CA LEU A 46 14.05 0.24 -20.03
C LEU A 46 13.49 1.56 -19.47
N LEU A 47 13.85 1.88 -18.23
CA LEU A 47 13.41 3.08 -17.54
C LEU A 47 14.55 3.61 -16.66
N PRO A 48 14.91 4.89 -16.73
CA PRO A 48 15.97 5.43 -15.87
C PRO A 48 15.52 5.45 -14.40
N PRO A 49 16.44 5.25 -13.43
CA PRO A 49 16.11 5.19 -11.99
C PRO A 49 15.32 6.39 -11.46
N GLU A 50 15.51 7.56 -12.06
CA GLU A 50 14.87 8.82 -11.69
C GLU A 50 13.39 8.87 -12.12
N ARG A 51 12.97 7.99 -13.05
CA ARG A 51 11.62 7.95 -13.61
C ARG A 51 10.75 6.82 -13.07
N ARG A 52 11.05 6.25 -11.89
CA ARG A 52 10.34 5.08 -11.32
C ARG A 52 8.86 5.26 -10.91
N SER A 53 8.24 6.41 -11.20
CA SER A 53 6.84 6.67 -10.77
C SER A 53 5.83 5.73 -11.45
N ARG A 54 4.69 5.47 -10.81
CA ARG A 54 3.60 4.65 -11.37
C ARG A 54 3.13 5.20 -12.72
N ARG A 55 3.06 6.53 -12.85
CA ARG A 55 2.72 7.24 -14.10
C ARG A 55 3.67 6.86 -15.25
N GLU A 56 4.97 6.84 -14.98
CA GLU A 56 6.00 6.53 -15.97
C GLU A 56 5.98 5.04 -16.34
N VAL A 57 5.78 4.14 -15.37
CA VAL A 57 5.56 2.70 -15.62
C VAL A 57 4.31 2.49 -16.49
N ARG A 58 3.21 3.18 -16.17
CA ARG A 58 1.96 3.13 -16.97
C ARG A 58 2.19 3.66 -18.39
N ARG A 59 2.98 4.72 -18.56
CA ARG A 59 3.35 5.24 -19.88
C ARG A 59 4.16 4.20 -20.66
N PHE A 60 5.20 3.64 -20.06
CA PHE A 60 6.05 2.63 -20.69
C PHE A 60 5.25 1.45 -21.27
N PHE A 61 4.35 0.85 -20.48
CA PHE A 61 3.54 -0.30 -20.94
C PHE A 61 2.48 0.08 -21.98
N ARG A 62 2.04 1.35 -22.03
CA ARG A 62 1.14 1.83 -23.07
C ARG A 62 1.85 1.97 -24.41
N GLU A 63 3.10 2.41 -24.38
CA GLU A 63 3.97 2.57 -25.55
C GLU A 63 4.57 1.22 -26.00
N ASN A 64 4.66 0.24 -25.08
CA ASN A 64 5.27 -1.07 -25.34
C ASN A 64 4.35 -2.24 -24.92
N PRO A 65 3.11 -2.34 -25.45
CA PRO A 65 2.15 -3.37 -25.04
C PRO A 65 2.64 -4.80 -25.28
N GLN A 66 3.47 -5.01 -26.30
CA GLN A 66 4.08 -6.29 -26.66
C GLN A 66 5.01 -6.84 -25.57
N LEU A 67 5.63 -5.98 -24.76
CA LEU A 67 6.53 -6.38 -23.67
C LEU A 67 5.78 -6.67 -22.36
N ALA A 68 4.47 -6.38 -22.30
CA ALA A 68 3.70 -6.47 -21.06
C ALA A 68 3.70 -7.88 -20.47
N ALA A 69 3.46 -8.91 -21.29
CA ALA A 69 3.38 -10.28 -20.81
C ALA A 69 4.70 -10.75 -20.17
N GLU A 70 5.84 -10.51 -20.84
CA GLU A 70 7.17 -10.88 -20.34
C GLU A 70 7.50 -10.16 -19.03
N LEU A 71 7.40 -8.84 -19.02
CA LEU A 71 7.86 -8.03 -17.89
C LEU A 71 6.96 -8.16 -16.67
N LEU A 72 5.64 -8.33 -16.85
CA LEU A 72 4.73 -8.60 -15.74
C LEU A 72 5.00 -9.97 -15.10
N ALA A 73 5.43 -10.97 -15.90
CA ALA A 73 5.73 -12.31 -15.41
C ALA A 73 7.03 -12.39 -14.58
N GLU A 74 7.89 -11.37 -14.64
CA GLU A 74 9.09 -11.31 -13.80
C GLU A 74 8.78 -11.17 -12.30
N ASN A 75 7.65 -10.54 -11.95
CA ASN A 75 7.15 -10.61 -10.59
C ASN A 75 6.48 -11.97 -10.36
N ARG A 76 7.26 -12.95 -9.88
CA ARG A 76 6.78 -14.31 -9.60
C ARG A 76 5.81 -14.40 -8.43
N ARG A 77 5.62 -13.32 -7.66
CA ARG A 77 4.62 -13.27 -6.59
C ARG A 77 3.23 -13.17 -7.18
N PHE A 78 2.36 -14.08 -6.75
CA PHE A 78 0.96 -14.10 -7.14
C PHE A 78 0.08 -14.11 -5.89
N VAL A 79 -0.91 -13.23 -5.87
CA VAL A 79 -1.92 -13.05 -4.84
C VAL A 79 -3.25 -13.64 -5.32
N PHE A 80 -3.85 -14.45 -4.46
CA PHE A 80 -5.18 -15.00 -4.61
C PHE A 80 -6.15 -14.17 -3.79
N PHE A 81 -7.31 -13.87 -4.38
CA PHE A 81 -8.32 -13.02 -3.77
C PHE A 81 -9.59 -13.80 -3.46
N ARG A 82 -10.26 -13.42 -2.38
CA ARG A 82 -11.67 -13.75 -2.14
C ARG A 82 -12.51 -12.53 -2.53
N LEU A 83 -13.70 -12.78 -3.08
CA LEU A 83 -14.65 -11.72 -3.37
C LEU A 83 -15.48 -11.41 -2.13
N ASP A 84 -15.67 -10.13 -1.86
CA ASP A 84 -16.45 -9.59 -0.76
C ASP A 84 -17.29 -8.40 -1.29
N ASP A 85 -18.27 -7.96 -0.51
CA ASP A 85 -19.09 -6.78 -0.80
C ASP A 85 -18.71 -5.60 0.12
N GLY A 86 -18.04 -5.88 1.24
CA GLY A 86 -17.61 -4.91 2.24
C GLY A 86 -16.40 -4.04 1.85
N PRO A 87 -15.97 -3.15 2.75
CA PRO A 87 -14.73 -2.38 2.58
C PRO A 87 -13.50 -3.30 2.59
N PRO A 88 -12.34 -2.84 2.09
CA PRO A 88 -11.10 -3.59 2.23
C PRO A 88 -10.78 -3.80 3.71
N LEU A 89 -10.32 -5.01 4.02
CA LEU A 89 -9.93 -5.43 5.35
C LEU A 89 -8.40 -5.52 5.45
N GLY A 90 -7.85 -5.06 6.57
CA GLY A 90 -6.44 -5.25 6.87
C GLY A 90 -6.13 -6.66 7.39
N ALA A 91 -4.85 -6.91 7.69
CA ALA A 91 -4.37 -8.14 8.31
C ALA A 91 -5.10 -8.56 9.60
N LEU A 92 -5.67 -7.61 10.36
CA LEU A 92 -6.51 -7.90 11.53
C LEU A 92 -7.96 -8.31 11.20
N ASN A 93 -8.30 -8.48 9.91
CA ASN A 93 -9.65 -8.73 9.43
C ASN A 93 -10.66 -7.65 9.90
N ARG A 94 -10.19 -6.41 9.96
CA ARG A 94 -11.00 -5.23 10.29
C ARG A 94 -10.98 -4.23 9.13
N PRO A 95 -12.07 -3.47 8.91
CA PRO A 95 -12.11 -2.44 7.87
C PRO A 95 -10.97 -1.43 8.01
N LEU A 96 -10.34 -1.11 6.88
CA LEU A 96 -9.32 -0.07 6.81
C LEU A 96 -10.00 1.31 6.87
N THR A 97 -9.51 2.18 7.74
CA THR A 97 -10.00 3.57 7.87
C THR A 97 -8.97 4.52 7.24
N PRO A 98 -9.35 5.32 6.22
CA PRO A 98 -8.42 6.26 5.59
C PRO A 98 -7.79 7.21 6.61
N LEU A 99 -6.49 7.47 6.46
CA LEU A 99 -5.68 8.34 7.32
C LEU A 99 -5.57 7.91 8.79
N VAL A 100 -6.08 6.73 9.15
CA VAL A 100 -6.00 6.14 10.49
C VAL A 100 -5.29 4.80 10.46
N THR A 101 -5.59 3.94 9.47
CA THR A 101 -4.92 2.65 9.36
C THR A 101 -3.53 2.80 8.76
N VAL A 102 -2.55 2.17 9.37
CA VAL A 102 -1.20 1.99 8.82
C VAL A 102 -0.86 0.52 8.67
N ALA A 103 -0.18 0.17 7.57
CA ALA A 103 0.55 -1.09 7.49
C ALA A 103 1.91 -0.94 8.17
N THR A 104 2.32 -1.96 8.92
CA THR A 104 3.57 -1.95 9.70
C THR A 104 4.37 -3.24 9.48
N ASP A 105 5.61 -3.24 9.97
CA ASP A 105 6.35 -4.47 10.23
C ASP A 105 5.95 -5.03 11.61
N PRO A 106 5.25 -6.18 11.69
CA PRO A 106 4.82 -6.74 12.98
C PRO A 106 5.95 -7.14 13.92
N SER A 107 7.18 -7.36 13.42
CA SER A 107 8.32 -7.67 14.28
C SER A 107 8.82 -6.45 15.06
N LEU A 108 8.48 -5.23 14.61
CA LEU A 108 8.82 -3.98 15.29
C LEU A 108 7.59 -3.36 15.97
N LEU A 109 6.47 -3.28 15.24
CA LEU A 109 5.21 -2.68 15.69
C LEU A 109 4.10 -3.73 15.54
N PRO A 110 3.76 -4.47 16.61
CA PRO A 110 2.73 -5.49 16.58
C PRO A 110 1.40 -4.95 16.07
N LEU A 111 0.65 -5.78 15.32
CA LEU A 111 -0.70 -5.42 14.91
C LEU A 111 -1.57 -5.13 16.15
N GLY A 112 -2.39 -4.09 16.05
CA GLY A 112 -3.17 -3.52 17.14
C GLY A 112 -2.48 -2.39 17.89
N SER A 113 -1.20 -2.12 17.60
CA SER A 113 -0.48 -0.97 18.17
C SER A 113 -1.18 0.35 17.84
N VAL A 114 -1.27 1.22 18.85
CA VAL A 114 -1.75 2.59 18.70
C VAL A 114 -0.55 3.52 18.64
N LEU A 115 -0.42 4.27 17.55
CA LEU A 115 0.65 5.24 17.38
C LEU A 115 0.06 6.64 17.31
N VAL A 116 0.83 7.66 17.67
CA VAL A 116 0.57 9.05 17.28
C VAL A 116 1.51 9.38 16.12
N LEU A 117 0.93 9.76 14.99
CA LEU A 117 1.67 10.17 13.80
C LEU A 117 1.68 11.70 13.72
N ASP A 118 2.83 12.28 13.41
CA ASP A 118 2.99 13.67 12.97
C ASP A 118 3.72 13.65 11.62
N ALA A 119 2.99 13.99 10.56
CA ALA A 119 3.48 13.92 9.20
C ALA A 119 2.92 15.05 8.34
N GLU A 120 3.72 15.51 7.38
CA GLU A 120 3.24 16.30 6.24
C GLU A 120 3.12 15.39 5.02
N ILE A 121 1.90 15.21 4.55
CA ILE A 121 1.56 14.40 3.40
C ILE A 121 1.02 15.28 2.26
N PRO A 122 1.12 14.88 1.00
CA PRO A 122 0.45 15.56 -0.09
C PRO A 122 -1.06 15.62 0.14
N GLY A 123 -1.64 16.82 0.06
CA GLY A 123 -3.07 17.03 0.03
C GLY A 123 -3.70 16.58 -1.29
N PRO A 124 -5.02 16.77 -1.42
CA PRO A 124 -5.71 16.60 -2.70
C PRO A 124 -5.04 17.42 -3.82
N PRO A 125 -5.22 17.03 -5.10
CA PRO A 125 -4.68 17.78 -6.23
C PRO A 125 -4.97 19.28 -6.12
N GLY A 126 -3.92 20.10 -6.24
CA GLY A 126 -4.02 21.56 -6.14
C GLY A 126 -3.98 22.16 -4.73
N GLN A 127 -3.96 21.35 -3.66
CA GLN A 127 -4.02 21.83 -2.28
C GLN A 127 -2.67 21.80 -1.53
N GLY A 128 -1.56 21.50 -2.20
CA GLY A 128 -0.24 21.49 -1.59
C GLY A 128 -0.04 20.36 -0.56
N MET A 129 0.73 20.64 0.50
CA MET A 129 0.95 19.69 1.60
C MET A 129 -0.12 19.88 2.69
N ARG A 130 -0.49 18.77 3.32
CA ARG A 130 -1.42 18.68 4.44
C ARG A 130 -0.69 18.05 5.62
N ARG A 131 -0.73 18.71 6.77
CA ARG A 131 -0.28 18.10 8.02
C ARG A 131 -1.35 17.16 8.58
N ILE A 132 -0.94 15.96 8.96
CA ILE A 132 -1.72 15.03 9.76
C ILE A 132 -1.02 14.86 11.11
N ARG A 133 -1.77 15.11 12.19
CA ARG A 133 -1.31 14.89 13.56
C ARG A 133 -2.42 14.21 14.34
N GLY A 134 -2.20 12.97 14.75
CA GLY A 134 -3.24 12.23 15.46
C GLY A 134 -2.96 10.72 15.59
N PRO A 135 -3.89 10.00 16.23
CA PRO A 135 -3.76 8.57 16.42
C PRO A 135 -3.91 7.81 15.09
N VAL A 136 -3.04 6.83 14.88
CA VAL A 136 -3.11 5.83 13.82
C VAL A 136 -3.01 4.43 14.42
N LEU A 137 -3.51 3.43 13.70
CA LEU A 137 -3.61 2.05 14.15
C LEU A 137 -2.85 1.12 13.20
N ALA A 138 -1.95 0.31 13.76
CA ALA A 138 -1.29 -0.76 13.02
C ALA A 138 -2.28 -1.91 12.77
N GLN A 139 -3.00 -1.90 11.65
CA GLN A 139 -4.05 -2.89 11.37
C GLN A 139 -3.78 -3.73 10.12
N ASP A 140 -2.68 -3.45 9.42
CA ASP A 140 -2.35 -4.11 8.18
C ASP A 140 -0.86 -4.43 8.05
N VAL A 141 -0.51 -5.24 7.06
CA VAL A 141 0.88 -5.60 6.73
C VAL A 141 1.11 -5.52 5.23
N GLY A 142 2.32 -5.18 4.82
CA GLY A 142 2.73 -5.21 3.43
C GLY A 142 4.04 -5.97 3.25
N ALA A 143 4.24 -6.64 2.12
CA ALA A 143 5.47 -7.36 1.84
C ALA A 143 6.71 -6.44 1.79
N ALA A 144 6.52 -5.19 1.36
CA ALA A 144 7.57 -4.17 1.27
C ALA A 144 7.68 -3.27 2.52
N ILE A 145 6.85 -3.51 3.54
CA ILE A 145 6.80 -2.71 4.77
C ILE A 145 7.62 -3.44 5.83
N ARG A 146 8.84 -2.94 6.05
CA ARG A 146 9.87 -3.56 6.91
C ARG A 146 10.53 -2.51 7.79
N GLY A 147 10.91 -2.91 9.00
CA GLY A 147 11.51 -2.04 9.99
C GLY A 147 10.61 -0.84 10.35
N PRO A 148 11.16 0.38 10.49
CA PRO A 148 10.41 1.56 10.93
C PRO A 148 9.50 2.17 9.86
N ARG A 149 9.36 1.52 8.69
CA ARG A 149 8.51 2.01 7.61
C ARG A 149 7.03 1.85 7.98
N LEU A 150 6.26 2.90 7.72
CA LEU A 150 4.80 2.89 7.80
C LEU A 150 4.23 3.08 6.38
N ASP A 151 3.13 2.40 6.10
CA ASP A 151 2.31 2.67 4.90
C ASP A 151 0.95 3.20 5.34
N LEU A 152 0.62 4.44 5.01
CA LEU A 152 -0.63 5.06 5.43
C LEU A 152 -1.73 4.75 4.43
N TYR A 153 -2.81 4.12 4.88
CA TYR A 153 -3.95 3.86 4.03
C TYR A 153 -4.66 5.17 3.65
N MET A 154 -4.60 5.54 2.37
CA MET A 154 -5.14 6.81 1.86
C MET A 154 -6.63 6.73 1.48
N GLY A 155 -7.19 5.52 1.39
CA GLY A 155 -8.57 5.28 0.98
C GLY A 155 -8.70 4.69 -0.42
N VAL A 156 -9.90 4.82 -0.99
CA VAL A 156 -10.27 4.19 -2.27
C VAL A 156 -10.51 5.27 -3.33
N GLY A 157 -10.08 4.99 -4.56
CA GLY A 157 -10.35 5.82 -5.74
C GLY A 157 -9.12 6.56 -6.26
N SER A 158 -9.26 7.16 -7.44
CA SER A 158 -8.15 7.79 -8.16
C SER A 158 -7.47 8.91 -7.35
N ALA A 159 -8.24 9.75 -6.67
CA ALA A 159 -7.68 10.83 -5.85
C ALA A 159 -6.82 10.30 -4.67
N ALA A 160 -7.22 9.16 -4.09
CA ALA A 160 -6.44 8.49 -3.04
C ALA A 160 -5.19 7.81 -3.62
N GLU A 161 -5.29 7.16 -4.77
CA GLU A 161 -4.15 6.56 -5.51
C GLU A 161 -3.11 7.64 -5.86
N ASP A 162 -3.55 8.75 -6.45
CA ASP A 162 -2.69 9.88 -6.81
C ASP A 162 -1.98 10.48 -5.58
N ALA A 163 -2.69 10.63 -4.47
CA ALA A 163 -2.11 11.13 -3.23
C ALA A 163 -1.10 10.13 -2.65
N ALA A 164 -1.45 8.85 -2.59
CA ALA A 164 -0.60 7.78 -2.07
C ALA A 164 0.74 7.69 -2.82
N GLU A 165 0.73 7.81 -4.15
CA GLU A 165 1.95 7.80 -4.97
C GLU A 165 2.95 8.91 -4.61
N ARG A 166 2.46 10.03 -4.09
CA ARG A 166 3.29 11.17 -3.69
C ARG A 166 3.76 11.08 -2.23
N VAL A 167 3.21 10.16 -1.44
CA VAL A 167 3.60 9.98 -0.03
C VAL A 167 4.96 9.29 0.02
N LYS A 168 6.01 10.09 0.14
CA LYS A 168 7.36 9.61 0.46
C LYS A 168 8.03 10.64 1.36
N THR A 169 7.65 10.62 2.62
CA THR A 169 8.06 11.63 3.60
C THR A 169 8.61 10.97 4.85
N GLN A 170 9.58 11.63 5.47
CA GLN A 170 10.05 11.25 6.80
C GLN A 170 9.06 11.79 7.82
N VAL A 171 8.68 10.94 8.77
CA VAL A 171 7.63 11.23 9.76
C VAL A 171 8.11 10.91 11.15
N SER A 172 7.46 11.52 12.14
CA SER A 172 7.60 11.12 13.54
C SER A 172 6.40 10.27 13.93
N ALA A 173 6.66 9.06 14.45
CA ALA A 173 5.64 8.16 14.98
C ALA A 173 5.99 7.77 16.42
N TYR A 174 5.01 7.87 17.32
CA TYR A 174 5.18 7.59 18.74
C TYR A 174 4.28 6.43 19.14
N LEU A 175 4.85 5.34 19.67
CA LEU A 175 4.07 4.22 20.18
C LEU A 175 3.43 4.58 21.52
N LEU A 176 2.11 4.46 21.62
CA LEU A 176 1.40 4.63 22.88
C LEU A 176 1.43 3.34 23.67
N LEU A 177 2.01 3.39 24.86
CA LEU A 177 2.06 2.29 25.81
C LEU A 177 1.26 2.64 27.06
N SER A 178 0.51 1.67 27.57
CA SER A 178 -0.11 1.79 28.89
C SER A 178 0.99 1.89 29.95
N LYS A 179 0.83 2.80 30.91
CA LYS A 179 1.76 2.95 32.04
C LYS A 179 1.93 1.64 32.82
N ASN A 180 0.91 0.80 32.85
CA ASN A 180 0.95 -0.50 33.55
C ASN A 180 1.91 -1.48 32.88
N VAL A 181 2.06 -1.41 31.56
CA VAL A 181 2.97 -2.26 30.79
C VAL A 181 4.42 -1.84 31.00
N THR A 182 4.69 -0.54 31.18
CA THR A 182 6.04 -0.02 31.42
C THR A 182 6.51 -0.16 32.87
N THR A 183 5.59 -0.32 33.83
CA THR A 183 5.93 -0.54 35.25
C THR A 183 6.14 -2.00 35.60
N ALA A 184 5.50 -2.95 34.90
CA ALA A 184 5.73 -4.39 35.08
C ALA A 184 7.09 -4.89 34.58
N ALA A 185 7.86 -4.04 33.88
CA ALA A 185 9.19 -4.34 33.36
C ALA A 185 10.33 -3.84 34.27
N ARG A 186 10.04 -3.52 35.54
CA ARG A 186 11.04 -3.17 36.57
C ARG A 186 11.14 -4.26 37.63
#